data_AF-A0A162RX69-F1
#
_entry.id   AF-A0A162RX69-F1
#
_cell.length_a   1.000
_cell.length_b   1.000
_cell.length_c   1.000
_cell.angle_alpha   90.00
_cell.angle_beta   90.00
_cell.angle_gamma   90.00
#
_symmetry.space_group_name_H-M   'P 1'
#
loop_
_entity.id
_entity.type
_entity.pdbx_description
1 polymer ?
#
loop_
_entity_poly.entity_id
_entity_poly.type
_entity_poly.pdbx_seq_one_letter_code
_entity_poly.pdbx_strand_id
1 'polypeptide(L)'
;MKWIILENYTKMRIYKNIEYVHQPKKHEWQQRVVRIYDPDHHIIEIGESMAVIAKRYLAEGYSIEETSKIIQHPIEFVEMINNEHHTK
;
A
#
# COMPACT_ATOMS: atom_id res chain seq x y z
N MET A 1 -3.04 -11.08 10.25
CA MET A 1 -2.91 -10.12 9.13
C MET A 1 -1.69 -10.45 8.32
N LYS A 2 -1.81 -10.49 6.99
CA LYS A 2 -0.77 -10.95 6.06
C LYS A 2 -0.01 -9.75 5.51
N TRP A 3 1.31 -9.75 5.63
CA TRP A 3 2.17 -8.61 5.26
C TRP A 3 2.49 -8.65 3.76
N ILE A 4 1.53 -8.28 2.92
CA ILE A 4 1.56 -8.54 1.46
C ILE A 4 2.84 -8.03 0.79
N ILE A 5 3.26 -6.78 1.04
CA ILE A 5 4.48 -6.24 0.42
C ILE A 5 5.76 -6.92 0.93
N LEU A 6 5.85 -7.24 2.23
CA LEU A 6 7.02 -7.93 2.77
C LEU A 6 7.12 -9.39 2.25
N GLU A 7 5.99 -10.06 2.12
CA GLU A 7 5.94 -11.40 1.55
C GLU A 7 6.32 -11.40 0.07
N ASN A 8 5.76 -10.46 -0.71
CA ASN A 8 6.09 -10.32 -2.12
C ASN A 8 7.55 -9.90 -2.31
N TYR A 9 8.07 -9.03 -1.45
CA TYR A 9 9.48 -8.66 -1.45
C TYR A 9 10.38 -9.89 -1.24
N THR A 10 10.12 -10.72 -0.22
CA THR A 10 10.89 -11.95 0.01
C THR A 10 10.82 -12.90 -1.19
N LYS A 11 9.66 -13.04 -1.82
CA LYS A 11 9.52 -13.84 -3.06
C LYS A 11 10.31 -13.24 -4.21
N MET A 12 10.32 -11.92 -4.39
CA MET A 12 11.05 -11.26 -5.48
C MET A 12 12.56 -11.37 -5.32
N ARG A 13 13.07 -11.46 -4.08
CA ARG A 13 14.51 -11.60 -3.81
C ARG A 13 15.14 -12.88 -4.38
N ILE A 14 14.34 -13.87 -4.80
CA ILE A 14 14.87 -15.06 -5.48
C ILE A 14 15.39 -14.73 -6.88
N TYR A 15 14.93 -13.63 -7.49
CA TYR A 15 15.37 -13.17 -8.79
C TYR A 15 16.62 -12.31 -8.64
N LYS A 16 17.77 -12.86 -9.02
CA LYS A 16 19.09 -12.20 -8.86
C LYS A 16 19.29 -10.94 -9.71
N ASN A 17 18.46 -10.75 -10.74
CA ASN A 17 18.60 -9.64 -11.69
C ASN A 17 17.71 -8.43 -11.35
N ILE A 18 17.02 -8.45 -10.20
CA ILE A 18 16.26 -7.30 -9.75
C ILE A 18 17.18 -6.39 -8.95
N GLU A 19 17.39 -5.18 -9.44
CA GLU A 19 18.10 -4.14 -8.72
C GLU A 19 17.12 -3.30 -7.89
N TYR A 20 17.40 -3.14 -6.60
CA TYR A 20 16.54 -2.42 -5.67
C TYR A 20 17.10 -1.03 -5.40
N VAL A 21 16.25 -0.01 -5.51
CA VAL A 21 16.62 1.37 -5.15
C VAL A 21 16.84 1.47 -3.64
N HIS A 22 15.96 0.82 -2.85
CA HIS A 22 16.06 0.72 -1.40
C HIS A 22 15.24 -0.48 -0.87
N GLN A 23 15.48 -0.86 0.38
CA GLN A 23 14.64 -1.84 1.10
C GLN A 23 13.19 -1.32 1.24
N PRO A 24 12.19 -2.20 1.47
CA PRO A 24 10.80 -1.78 1.62
C PRO A 24 10.65 -0.66 2.66
N LYS A 25 9.95 0.40 2.27
CA LYS A 25 9.74 1.60 3.09
C LYS A 25 8.25 1.80 3.35
N LYS A 26 7.93 2.35 4.51
CA LYS A 26 6.58 2.84 4.84
C LYS A 26 6.55 4.37 4.71
N HIS A 27 5.57 4.89 4.01
CA HIS A 27 5.31 6.32 3.89
C HIS A 27 4.48 6.85 5.08
N GLU A 28 4.46 8.17 5.26
CA GLU A 28 3.69 8.85 6.31
C GLU A 28 2.19 8.61 6.18
N TRP A 29 1.67 8.46 4.96
CA TRP A 29 0.30 8.03 4.66
C TRP A 29 0.09 6.51 4.80
N GLN A 30 0.98 5.85 5.53
CA GLN A 30 0.87 4.46 5.98
C GLN A 30 1.04 3.37 4.90
N GLN A 31 1.26 3.76 3.64
CA GLN A 31 1.53 2.86 2.54
C GLN A 31 2.94 2.26 2.60
N ARG A 32 3.05 0.95 2.41
CA ARG A 32 4.34 0.28 2.20
C ARG A 32 4.62 0.11 0.73
N VAL A 33 5.86 0.36 0.34
CA VAL A 33 6.33 0.24 -1.03
C VAL A 33 7.70 -0.42 -1.09
N VAL A 34 8.00 -1.03 -2.24
CA VAL A 34 9.36 -1.35 -2.66
C VAL A 34 9.64 -0.66 -4.00
N ARG A 35 10.87 -0.23 -4.22
CA ARG A 35 11.30 0.37 -5.48
C ARG A 35 12.41 -0.45 -6.11
N ILE A 36 12.30 -0.65 -7.42
CA ILE A 36 13.27 -1.37 -8.24
C ILE A 36 13.63 -0.52 -9.46
N TYR A 37 14.73 -0.87 -10.11
CA TYR A 37 15.05 -0.40 -11.45
C TYR A 37 14.53 -1.39 -12.50
N ASP A 38 14.07 -0.85 -13.63
CA ASP A 38 13.96 -1.62 -14.87
C ASP A 38 15.33 -1.72 -15.57
N PRO A 39 15.47 -2.49 -16.66
CA PRO A 39 16.74 -2.63 -17.38
C PRO A 39 17.32 -1.33 -17.94
N ASP A 40 16.48 -0.32 -18.19
CA ASP A 40 16.87 1.01 -18.68
C ASP A 40 17.11 2.01 -17.54
N HIS A 41 17.09 1.53 -16.29
CA HIS A 41 17.35 2.29 -15.06
C HIS A 41 16.27 3.32 -14.70
N HIS A 42 15.02 3.12 -15.14
CA HIS A 42 13.84 3.82 -14.63
C HIS A 42 13.38 3.23 -13.29
N ILE A 43 12.87 4.07 -12.40
CA ILE A 43 12.35 3.63 -11.10
C ILE A 43 10.91 3.13 -11.24
N ILE A 44 10.66 1.89 -10.81
CA ILE A 44 9.33 1.32 -10.64
C ILE A 44 9.01 1.23 -9.15
N GLU A 45 7.88 1.80 -8.72
CA GLU A 45 7.36 1.68 -7.37
C GLU A 45 6.21 0.67 -7.29
N ILE A 46 6.34 -0.30 -6.39
CA ILE A 46 5.35 -1.35 -6.17
C ILE A 46 4.83 -1.19 -4.75
N GLY A 47 3.61 -0.68 -4.62
CA GLY A 47 2.99 -0.33 -3.35
C GLY A 47 1.77 -1.17 -2.97
N GLU A 48 1.43 -1.16 -1.68
CA GLU A 48 0.10 -1.60 -1.23
C GLU A 48 -0.98 -0.76 -1.90
N SER A 49 -2.11 -1.38 -2.25
CA SER A 49 -3.28 -0.65 -2.72
C SER A 49 -3.80 0.25 -1.61
N MET A 50 -4.03 1.54 -1.94
CA MET A 50 -4.61 2.49 -0.99
C MET A 50 -6.01 2.09 -0.54
N ALA A 51 -6.77 1.38 -1.39
CA ALA A 51 -8.03 0.79 -0.99
C ALA A 51 -7.80 -0.18 0.19
N VAL A 52 -6.91 -1.16 0.05
CA VAL A 52 -6.61 -2.13 1.12
C VAL A 52 -6.19 -1.45 2.42
N ILE A 53 -5.43 -0.35 2.34
CA ILE A 53 -5.03 0.44 3.51
C ILE A 53 -6.25 1.11 4.15
N ALA A 54 -7.12 1.77 3.38
CA ALA A 54 -8.36 2.37 3.87
C ALA A 54 -9.26 1.31 4.53
N LYS A 55 -9.46 0.17 3.86
CA LYS A 55 -10.21 -0.99 4.36
C LYS A 55 -9.70 -1.46 5.73
N ARG A 56 -8.38 -1.49 5.92
CA ARG A 56 -7.74 -1.87 7.19
C ARG A 56 -8.06 -0.88 8.32
N TYR A 57 -7.86 0.42 8.09
CA TYR A 57 -8.11 1.43 9.13
C TYR A 57 -9.60 1.51 9.49
N LEU A 58 -10.50 1.43 8.52
CA LEU A 58 -11.95 1.36 8.80
C LEU A 58 -12.29 0.11 9.65
N ALA A 59 -11.70 -1.05 9.34
CA ALA A 59 -11.91 -2.28 10.11
C ALA A 59 -11.29 -2.24 11.53
N GLU A 60 -10.29 -1.39 11.76
CA GLU A 60 -9.73 -1.11 13.08
C GLU A 60 -10.61 -0.16 13.92
N GLY A 61 -11.69 0.38 13.33
CA GLY A 61 -12.70 1.19 14.02
C GLY A 61 -12.53 2.71 13.87
N TYR A 62 -11.60 3.16 13.02
CA TYR A 62 -11.43 4.58 12.71
C TYR A 62 -12.61 5.11 11.88
N SER A 63 -12.97 6.38 12.09
CA SER A 63 -13.97 7.05 11.26
C SER A 63 -13.48 7.25 9.82
N ILE A 64 -14.40 7.59 8.91
CA ILE A 64 -14.08 7.94 7.52
C ILE A 64 -13.15 9.15 7.48
N GLU A 65 -13.42 10.17 8.29
CA GLU A 65 -12.64 11.40 8.40
C GLU A 65 -11.25 11.14 9.01
N GLU A 66 -11.17 10.33 10.07
CA GLU A 66 -9.90 9.94 10.68
C GLU A 66 -9.04 9.16 9.69
N THR A 67 -9.63 8.17 9.03
CA THR A 67 -8.96 7.35 8.02
C THR A 67 -8.45 8.22 6.87
N SER A 68 -9.28 9.12 6.34
CA SER A 68 -8.92 10.07 5.27
C SER A 68 -7.69 10.90 5.65
N LYS A 69 -7.63 11.42 6.88
CA LYS A 69 -6.47 12.17 7.39
C LYS A 69 -5.23 11.30 7.54
N ILE A 70 -5.37 10.09 8.08
CA ILE A 70 -4.25 9.16 8.33
C ILE A 70 -3.58 8.74 7.02
N ILE A 71 -4.38 8.37 6.02
CA ILE A 71 -3.88 7.89 4.72
C ILE A 71 -3.70 9.03 3.70
N GLN A 72 -3.97 10.27 4.11
CA GLN A 72 -3.83 11.49 3.30
C GLN A 72 -4.55 11.42 1.94
N HIS A 73 -5.76 10.83 1.91
CA HIS A 73 -6.60 10.79 0.71
C HIS A 73 -7.92 11.54 0.89
N PRO A 74 -8.57 11.95 -0.21
CA PRO A 74 -9.88 12.60 -0.17
C PRO A 74 -10.90 11.78 0.63
N ILE A 75 -11.80 12.46 1.32
CA ILE A 75 -12.82 11.81 2.14
C ILE A 75 -13.74 10.93 1.28
N GLU A 76 -14.04 11.39 0.06
CA GLU A 76 -14.88 10.71 -0.93
C GLU A 76 -14.29 9.36 -1.35
N PHE A 77 -12.95 9.26 -1.39
CA PHE A 77 -12.27 7.99 -1.64
C PHE A 77 -12.53 6.99 -0.50
N VAL A 78 -12.45 7.44 0.74
CA VAL A 78 -12.67 6.57 1.91
C VAL A 78 -14.14 6.16 2.02
N GLU A 79 -15.07 7.08 1.74
CA GLU A 79 -16.51 6.79 1.66
C GLU A 79 -16.83 5.73 0.61
N MET A 80 -16.29 5.89 -0.60
CA MET A 80 -16.44 4.91 -1.68
C MET A 80 -16.00 3.51 -1.22
N ILE A 81 -14.83 3.43 -0.58
CA ILE A 81 -14.28 2.18 -0.07
C ILE A 81 -15.14 1.59 1.06
N ASN A 82 -15.67 2.42 1.97
CA ASN A 82 -16.57 1.97 3.03
C ASN A 82 -17.88 1.39 2.47
N ASN A 83 -18.45 2.02 1.44
CA ASN A 83 -19.70 1.58 0.82
C ASN A 83 -19.56 0.24 0.06
N GLU A 84 -18.41 0.00 -0.57
CA GLU A 84 -18.08 -1.30 -1.18
C GLU A 84 -18.02 -2.45 -0.17
N HIS A 85 -17.72 -2.16 1.10
CA HIS A 85 -17.66 -3.18 2.15
C HIS A 85 -19.03 -3.65 2.63
N HIS A 86 -20.03 -2.76 2.63
CA HIS A 86 -21.37 -3.07 3.13
C HIS A 86 -22.26 -3.77 2.08
N THR A 87 -21.80 -3.89 0.83
CA THR A 87 -22.56 -4.46 -0.29
C THR A 87 -22.19 -5.91 -0.61
N LYS A 88 -21.37 -6.57 0.21
CA LYS A 88 -21.02 -8.00 0.11
C LYS A 88 -21.36 -8.73 1.40
#